data_AF-A0A3A4QLB4-F1
#
_entry.id   AF-A0A3A4QLB4-F1
#
_cell.length_a   1.000
_cell.length_b   1.000
_cell.length_c   1.000
_cell.angle_alpha   90.00
_cell.angle_beta   90.00
_cell.angle_gamma   90.00
#
_symmetry.space_group_name_H-M   'P 1'
#
loop_
_entity.id
_entity.type
_entity.pdbx_description
1 polymer ?
#
loop_
_entity_poly.entity_id
_entity_poly.type
_entity_poly.pdbx_seq_one_letter_code
_entity_poly.pdbx_strand_id
1 'polypeptide(L)'
;MAVYKDQREFEAILSKLWGKIFDTPAIVRSVFGVNLIARFRMVVVLCVGLLAAASGMAAVNITVPSSPGKIVSIHHSSGGNWLADPNNDQPYGGLAAVLAGGGDASADTGVSGSRLATADFTYKGAFRLPDTSDDGWQYGGGALTWYPDGDADGPADGYPGSLFGAGHNVNNRISEISIPVPVVSAAKNLSDLNFAATLQGFTDLKGSLAAVLDTPPQYAGIAYLPAQGDQAGGKLYLTFGQHFQEFDASLLWCDPDLSTPDIAGPWLFGGYPNYVTNDYLFAIPETFATTYLFGKRLASGRHREGVWGGLGPTLFASAPWADGNPPIPGTSLSTPLPLLLYGETVPGLPEIVTDDSRKMTGYSEADYWSGGAWLTAGSKSAVAFIGTKATGKSWYGFSNGVVWDYDCADTNTCPAVPDWPYDNRGYWADGYEGEIKLYDPADIAAVAQGAMQTWEPQPYATISLTPYLFDPDIDVTRYRRHLTGAMAFDDENGILYFFELLADGDKSLVHVFKLGSGGSSDNGSGSDDTGSGDDSGTGDDDGASGDDSGSGDDDGSGDDANDEGSETTSGGGSGGGCFIRALR
;
A
#
# COMPACT_ATOMS: atom_id res chain seq x y z
N MET A 1 -0.87 -38.46 19.82
CA MET A 1 -0.04 -39.45 19.09
C MET A 1 -0.08 -40.78 19.83
N ALA A 2 -0.73 -41.80 19.29
CA ALA A 2 -0.60 -43.17 19.79
C ALA A 2 0.30 -43.93 18.81
N VAL A 3 1.36 -44.56 19.31
CA VAL A 3 2.27 -45.40 18.52
C VAL A 3 1.64 -46.78 18.40
N TYR A 4 1.31 -47.21 17.17
CA TYR A 4 0.70 -48.51 16.89
C TYR A 4 1.76 -49.62 16.92
N LYS A 5 1.41 -50.80 17.45
CA LYS A 5 2.38 -51.88 17.65
C LYS A 5 2.64 -52.69 16.39
N ASP A 6 1.70 -52.79 15.46
CA ASP A 6 1.92 -53.35 14.13
C ASP A 6 0.84 -52.94 13.10
N GLN A 7 1.10 -53.28 11.84
CA GLN A 7 0.24 -52.97 10.69
C GLN A 7 -1.13 -53.66 10.74
N ARG A 8 -1.27 -54.81 11.42
CA ARG A 8 -2.55 -55.52 11.54
C ARG A 8 -3.49 -54.81 12.51
N GLU A 9 -2.94 -54.18 13.55
CA GLU A 9 -3.72 -53.34 14.47
C GLU A 9 -4.27 -52.09 13.78
N PHE A 10 -3.46 -51.46 12.91
CA PHE A 10 -3.88 -50.33 12.08
C PHE A 10 -4.99 -50.69 11.09
N GLU A 11 -4.85 -51.81 10.38
CA GLU A 11 -5.85 -52.30 9.40
C GLU A 11 -7.18 -52.69 10.07
N ALA A 12 -7.14 -53.29 11.27
CA ALA A 12 -8.34 -53.64 12.03
C ALA A 12 -9.12 -52.41 12.51
N ILE A 13 -8.42 -51.33 12.88
CA ILE A 13 -9.05 -50.06 13.28
C ILE A 13 -9.64 -49.35 12.06
N LEU A 14 -8.93 -49.32 10.93
CA LEU A 14 -9.43 -48.75 9.68
C LEU A 14 -10.69 -49.46 9.19
N SER A 15 -10.75 -50.78 9.28
CA SER A 15 -11.95 -51.57 8.93
C SER A 15 -13.15 -51.22 9.81
N LYS A 16 -12.95 -51.02 11.12
CA LYS A 16 -14.01 -50.59 12.05
C LYS A 16 -14.45 -49.14 11.81
N LEU A 17 -13.53 -48.26 11.44
CA LEU A 17 -13.85 -46.88 11.07
C LEU A 17 -14.65 -46.84 9.75
N TRP A 18 -14.28 -47.68 8.79
CA TRP A 18 -14.98 -47.84 7.52
C TRP A 18 -16.43 -48.29 7.70
N GLY A 19 -16.69 -49.28 8.56
CA GLY A 19 -18.07 -49.71 8.85
C GLY A 19 -18.93 -48.60 9.48
N LYS A 20 -18.34 -47.71 10.28
CA LYS A 20 -19.08 -46.62 10.93
C LYS A 20 -19.37 -45.42 10.03
N ILE A 21 -18.49 -45.14 9.06
CA ILE A 21 -18.62 -43.97 8.18
C ILE A 21 -19.65 -44.24 7.08
N PHE A 22 -19.84 -45.50 6.65
CA PHE A 22 -20.61 -45.80 5.44
C PHE A 22 -21.95 -46.53 5.65
N ASP A 23 -22.29 -46.95 6.88
CA ASP A 23 -23.60 -47.58 7.19
C ASP A 23 -24.69 -46.60 7.66
N THR A 24 -24.55 -45.30 7.40
CA THR A 24 -25.64 -44.33 7.66
C THR A 24 -26.47 -44.15 6.37
N PRO A 25 -27.78 -44.52 6.33
CA PRO A 25 -28.56 -44.52 5.09
C PRO A 25 -28.88 -43.14 4.47
N ALA A 26 -28.32 -42.05 4.98
CA ALA A 26 -28.73 -40.69 4.63
C ALA A 26 -27.89 -40.00 3.53
N ILE A 27 -26.72 -40.52 3.15
CA ILE A 27 -25.74 -39.75 2.33
C ILE A 27 -25.67 -40.20 0.85
N VAL A 28 -26.44 -41.21 0.40
CA VAL A 28 -26.31 -41.75 -0.97
C VAL A 28 -27.37 -41.21 -1.95
N ARG A 29 -27.81 -39.95 -1.82
CA ARG A 29 -28.79 -39.37 -2.76
C ARG A 29 -28.42 -38.03 -3.41
N SER A 30 -27.19 -37.53 -3.28
CA SER A 30 -26.75 -36.37 -4.07
C SER A 30 -25.70 -36.77 -5.11
N VAL A 31 -25.85 -36.22 -6.32
CA VAL A 31 -24.96 -36.43 -7.48
C VAL A 31 -23.51 -36.00 -7.19
N PHE A 32 -23.27 -35.22 -6.13
CA PHE A 32 -21.95 -34.82 -5.65
C PHE A 32 -21.15 -35.95 -4.96
N GLY A 33 -21.82 -36.92 -4.32
CA GLY A 33 -21.13 -38.00 -3.60
C GLY A 33 -20.36 -38.97 -4.50
N VAL A 34 -20.82 -39.18 -5.74
CA VAL A 34 -20.22 -40.15 -6.67
C VAL A 34 -18.91 -39.63 -7.27
N ASN A 35 -18.80 -38.30 -7.52
CA ASN A 35 -17.59 -37.68 -8.06
C ASN A 35 -16.45 -37.58 -7.03
N LEU A 36 -16.77 -37.42 -5.75
CA LEU A 36 -15.78 -37.39 -4.68
C LEU A 36 -15.13 -38.77 -4.45
N ILE A 37 -15.93 -39.84 -4.54
CA ILE A 37 -15.46 -41.23 -4.38
C ILE A 37 -14.53 -41.66 -5.54
N ALA A 38 -14.79 -41.19 -6.77
CA ALA A 38 -13.95 -41.49 -7.92
C ALA A 38 -12.57 -40.81 -7.83
N ARG A 39 -12.51 -39.56 -7.36
CA ARG A 39 -11.26 -38.79 -7.21
C ARG A 39 -10.39 -39.32 -6.05
N PHE A 40 -11.01 -39.74 -4.95
CA PHE A 40 -10.27 -40.30 -3.81
C PHE A 40 -9.64 -41.68 -4.09
N ARG A 41 -10.31 -42.51 -4.91
CA ARG A 41 -9.75 -43.80 -5.36
C ARG A 41 -8.51 -43.64 -6.26
N MET A 42 -8.44 -42.57 -7.04
CA MET A 42 -7.32 -42.33 -7.96
C MET A 42 -6.04 -41.91 -7.23
N VAL A 43 -6.16 -41.13 -6.15
CA VAL A 43 -5.03 -40.67 -5.33
C VAL A 43 -4.41 -41.82 -4.52
N VAL A 44 -5.23 -42.73 -3.96
CA VAL A 44 -4.73 -43.87 -3.17
C VAL A 44 -3.99 -44.89 -4.05
N VAL A 45 -4.44 -45.12 -5.29
CA VAL A 45 -3.75 -46.02 -6.24
C VAL A 45 -2.40 -45.43 -6.70
N LEU A 46 -2.30 -44.11 -6.85
CA LEU A 46 -1.05 -43.45 -7.23
C LEU A 46 0.01 -43.52 -6.12
N CYS A 47 -0.39 -43.34 -4.86
CA CYS A 47 0.52 -43.40 -3.71
C CYS A 47 1.05 -44.82 -3.45
N VAL A 48 0.24 -45.86 -3.68
CA VAL A 48 0.70 -47.27 -3.54
C VAL A 48 1.62 -47.67 -4.69
N GLY A 49 1.42 -47.13 -5.90
CA GLY A 49 2.31 -47.37 -7.05
C GLY A 49 3.71 -46.75 -6.89
N LEU A 50 3.80 -45.56 -6.29
CA LEU A 50 5.09 -44.87 -6.07
C LEU A 50 5.94 -45.51 -4.97
N LEU A 51 5.33 -46.11 -3.94
CA LEU A 51 6.06 -46.84 -2.89
C LEU A 51 6.60 -48.21 -3.36
N ALA A 52 6.01 -48.82 -4.40
CA ALA A 52 6.50 -50.07 -4.96
C ALA A 52 7.75 -49.91 -5.86
N ALA A 53 8.02 -48.72 -6.38
CA ALA A 53 9.14 -48.47 -7.30
C ALA A 53 10.50 -48.25 -6.60
N ALA A 54 10.53 -48.09 -5.28
CA ALA A 54 11.74 -47.73 -4.52
C ALA A 54 12.54 -48.94 -3.96
N SER A 55 12.17 -50.18 -4.29
CA SER A 55 12.78 -51.40 -3.69
C SER A 55 13.68 -52.20 -4.64
N GLY A 56 14.27 -51.55 -5.66
CA GLY A 56 15.14 -52.22 -6.63
C GLY A 56 16.37 -51.41 -7.05
N MET A 57 17.37 -51.26 -6.18
CA MET A 57 18.73 -50.93 -6.62
C MET A 57 19.77 -51.79 -5.90
N ALA A 58 20.54 -52.52 -6.72
CA ALA A 58 21.59 -53.46 -6.31
C ALA A 58 22.92 -52.75 -6.00
N ALA A 59 23.69 -53.32 -5.08
CA ALA A 59 24.98 -52.83 -4.62
C ALA A 59 26.06 -52.82 -5.74
N VAL A 60 26.76 -51.71 -5.89
CA VAL A 60 27.94 -51.57 -6.75
C VAL A 60 29.20 -51.78 -5.91
N ASN A 61 30.03 -52.73 -6.35
CA ASN A 61 31.30 -53.11 -5.74
C ASN A 61 32.44 -52.31 -6.42
N ILE A 62 33.23 -51.55 -5.67
CA ILE A 62 34.32 -50.72 -6.23
C ILE A 62 35.67 -51.32 -5.83
N THR A 63 36.45 -51.71 -6.84
CA THR A 63 37.86 -52.13 -6.71
C THR A 63 38.77 -50.96 -7.11
N VAL A 64 39.82 -50.69 -6.32
CA VAL A 64 40.79 -49.60 -6.55
C VAL A 64 42.06 -50.14 -7.23
N PRO A 65 42.58 -49.53 -8.31
CA PRO A 65 43.87 -49.88 -8.86
C PRO A 65 45.03 -49.02 -8.30
N SER A 66 46.20 -49.63 -8.25
CA SER A 66 47.45 -49.15 -7.66
C SER A 66 48.42 -48.59 -8.72
N SER A 67 48.65 -47.26 -8.73
CA SER A 67 49.92 -46.55 -9.04
C SER A 67 49.68 -45.07 -9.44
N PRO A 68 50.66 -44.15 -9.25
CA PRO A 68 50.41 -42.71 -9.32
C PRO A 68 50.68 -42.10 -10.71
N GLY A 69 49.77 -41.24 -11.18
CA GLY A 69 49.87 -40.45 -12.42
C GLY A 69 49.47 -38.99 -12.20
N LYS A 70 50.16 -38.07 -12.91
CA LYS A 70 50.31 -36.62 -12.70
C LYS A 70 49.01 -35.79 -12.69
N ILE A 71 49.03 -34.72 -11.88
CA ILE A 71 47.97 -33.71 -11.71
C ILE A 71 47.94 -32.75 -12.92
N VAL A 72 46.77 -32.63 -13.55
CA VAL A 72 46.35 -31.51 -14.40
C VAL A 72 45.11 -30.94 -13.73
N SER A 73 45.16 -29.70 -13.27
CA SER A 73 44.02 -29.06 -12.60
C SER A 73 43.06 -28.49 -13.63
N ILE A 74 41.90 -29.15 -13.78
CA ILE A 74 40.65 -28.55 -14.26
C ILE A 74 39.69 -28.70 -13.09
N HIS A 75 39.17 -27.59 -12.54
CA HIS A 75 38.26 -27.67 -11.40
C HIS A 75 36.81 -27.66 -11.87
N HIS A 76 36.16 -28.82 -11.74
CA HIS A 76 34.72 -28.99 -11.64
C HIS A 76 34.44 -29.24 -10.15
N SER A 77 33.76 -28.34 -9.45
CA SER A 77 33.44 -28.54 -8.04
C SER A 77 32.01 -29.00 -7.87
N SER A 78 31.86 -30.25 -7.43
CA SER A 78 30.66 -30.80 -6.83
C SER A 78 30.97 -31.17 -5.38
N GLY A 79 30.46 -30.37 -4.43
CA GLY A 79 30.11 -30.77 -3.06
C GLY A 79 31.18 -30.79 -1.96
N GLY A 80 31.01 -29.95 -0.94
CA GLY A 80 31.16 -30.37 0.47
C GLY A 80 32.05 -29.55 1.42
N ASN A 81 31.42 -28.65 2.19
CA ASN A 81 31.73 -28.28 3.58
C ASN A 81 33.11 -27.74 3.96
N TRP A 82 33.39 -26.47 3.67
CA TRP A 82 34.13 -25.57 4.59
C TRP A 82 33.50 -24.17 4.44
N LEU A 83 33.16 -23.52 5.57
CA LEU A 83 32.45 -22.22 5.72
C LEU A 83 30.94 -22.27 6.01
N ALA A 84 30.49 -23.20 6.85
CA ALA A 84 29.22 -23.04 7.56
C ALA A 84 29.50 -22.92 9.07
N ASP A 85 29.14 -21.79 9.67
CA ASP A 85 28.86 -21.70 11.10
C ASP A 85 27.49 -22.35 11.35
N PRO A 86 27.31 -23.25 12.33
CA PRO A 86 26.00 -23.83 12.58
C PRO A 86 25.14 -22.85 13.38
N ASN A 87 24.27 -22.10 12.70
CA ASN A 87 23.08 -21.51 13.32
C ASN A 87 21.83 -22.01 12.58
N ASN A 88 20.86 -22.49 13.34
CA ASN A 88 19.78 -23.33 12.84
C ASN A 88 18.64 -22.57 12.12
N ASP A 89 18.74 -21.24 11.93
CA ASP A 89 17.56 -20.42 11.60
C ASP A 89 17.71 -19.41 10.44
N GLN A 90 18.79 -19.36 9.64
CA GLN A 90 18.86 -18.46 8.45
C GLN A 90 19.77 -19.01 7.34
N PRO A 91 19.35 -19.06 6.05
CA PRO A 91 20.15 -19.68 5.00
C PRO A 91 20.83 -18.68 4.05
N TYR A 92 21.46 -17.58 4.47
CA TYR A 92 22.34 -16.79 3.56
C TYR A 92 23.52 -16.14 4.30
N GLY A 93 24.74 -16.60 4.01
CA GLY A 93 25.98 -16.05 4.59
C GLY A 93 26.61 -14.97 3.71
N GLY A 94 26.61 -13.72 4.19
CA GLY A 94 27.12 -12.52 3.50
C GLY A 94 28.65 -12.38 3.38
N LEU A 95 29.44 -13.45 3.59
CA LEU A 95 30.90 -13.35 3.63
C LEU A 95 31.54 -13.09 2.25
N ALA A 96 30.86 -13.46 1.16
CA ALA A 96 31.33 -13.20 -0.21
C ALA A 96 31.29 -11.71 -0.58
N ALA A 97 30.43 -10.91 0.06
CA ALA A 97 30.34 -9.47 -0.17
C ALA A 97 31.51 -8.70 0.48
N VAL A 98 32.02 -9.20 1.62
CA VAL A 98 33.09 -8.55 2.39
C VAL A 98 34.47 -8.72 1.73
N LEU A 99 34.69 -9.80 0.99
CA LEU A 99 36.00 -10.13 0.40
C LEU A 99 36.23 -9.55 -1.01
N ALA A 100 35.19 -9.01 -1.67
CA ALA A 100 35.32 -8.39 -2.99
C ALA A 100 35.79 -6.92 -2.94
N GLY A 101 35.79 -6.28 -1.76
CA GLY A 101 36.17 -4.88 -1.56
C GLY A 101 37.56 -4.67 -0.94
N GLY A 102 38.60 -5.28 -1.51
CA GLY A 102 39.97 -5.11 -1.03
C GLY A 102 40.70 -3.94 -1.68
N GLY A 103 40.65 -2.75 -1.08
CA GLY A 103 41.49 -1.61 -1.45
C GLY A 103 41.19 -0.32 -0.68
N ASP A 104 42.04 -0.01 0.30
CA ASP A 104 42.12 1.20 1.14
C ASP A 104 40.84 1.76 1.78
N ALA A 105 40.72 1.49 3.09
CA ALA A 105 39.71 2.05 3.97
C ALA A 105 39.99 3.53 4.28
N SER A 106 39.40 4.41 3.47
CA SER A 106 38.77 5.63 3.99
C SER A 106 37.27 5.33 4.01
N ALA A 107 36.69 5.22 5.20
CA ALA A 107 35.26 5.02 5.39
C ALA A 107 34.48 6.24 4.87
N ASP A 108 34.02 6.16 3.63
CA ASP A 108 32.92 6.97 3.13
C ASP A 108 31.64 6.15 3.29
N THR A 109 30.89 6.47 4.34
CA THR A 109 29.58 5.87 4.65
C THR A 109 28.57 6.38 3.61
N GLY A 110 28.46 5.64 2.50
CA GLY A 110 27.67 6.00 1.32
C GLY A 110 26.14 5.97 1.49
N VAL A 111 25.58 6.60 2.53
CA VAL A 111 24.20 7.12 2.50
C VAL A 111 24.28 8.63 2.81
N SER A 112 25.00 9.38 1.97
CA SER A 112 25.21 10.82 2.18
C SER A 112 24.04 11.68 1.67
N GLY A 113 22.79 11.22 1.87
CA GLY A 113 21.60 12.02 1.64
C GLY A 113 21.03 12.50 2.97
N SER A 114 20.77 13.79 3.13
CA SER A 114 20.19 14.31 4.37
C SER A 114 18.73 13.87 4.51
N ARG A 115 18.21 13.70 5.73
CA ARG A 115 16.79 13.41 5.94
C ARG A 115 15.92 14.59 5.46
N LEU A 116 14.75 14.30 4.88
CA LEU A 116 13.74 15.33 4.69
C LEU A 116 13.22 15.83 6.04
N ALA A 117 13.17 17.14 6.23
CA ALA A 117 12.56 17.78 7.38
C ALA A 117 11.10 18.17 7.07
N THR A 118 10.29 18.37 8.10
CA THR A 118 8.90 18.85 7.93
C THR A 118 8.84 20.21 7.23
N ALA A 119 9.84 21.07 7.45
CA ALA A 119 9.96 22.37 6.80
C ALA A 119 10.26 22.29 5.30
N ASP A 120 10.65 21.12 4.77
CA ASP A 120 10.87 20.93 3.33
C ASP A 120 9.54 20.84 2.56
N PHE A 121 8.40 20.72 3.23
CA PHE A 121 7.09 20.56 2.61
C PHE A 121 6.39 21.92 2.49
N THR A 122 6.19 22.39 1.25
CA THR A 122 5.42 23.60 0.96
C THR A 122 4.07 23.25 0.36
N TYR A 123 2.99 23.54 1.06
CA TYR A 123 1.64 23.31 0.55
C TYR A 123 1.37 24.21 -0.68
N LYS A 124 0.85 23.61 -1.74
CA LYS A 124 0.53 24.30 -3.01
C LYS A 124 -0.96 24.44 -3.26
N GLY A 125 -1.80 23.78 -2.46
CA GLY A 125 -3.26 23.85 -2.60
C GLY A 125 -3.87 22.50 -2.87
N ALA A 126 -5.12 22.52 -3.32
CA ALA A 126 -5.86 21.35 -3.73
C ALA A 126 -6.54 21.57 -5.09
N PHE A 127 -7.03 20.50 -5.68
CA PHE A 127 -7.89 20.53 -6.86
C PHE A 127 -8.94 19.41 -6.80
N ARG A 128 -9.99 19.54 -7.61
CA ARG A 128 -11.15 18.65 -7.64
C ARG A 128 -11.00 17.60 -8.70
N LEU A 129 -11.50 16.40 -8.39
CA LEU A 129 -11.63 15.32 -9.35
C LEU A 129 -12.72 15.62 -10.40
N PRO A 130 -12.60 15.09 -11.63
CA PRO A 130 -13.58 15.31 -12.69
C PRO A 130 -15.01 14.93 -12.27
N ASP A 131 -15.99 15.65 -12.78
CA ASP A 131 -17.38 15.24 -12.70
C ASP A 131 -17.66 14.18 -13.77
N THR A 132 -17.88 12.94 -13.33
CA THR A 132 -18.24 11.82 -14.19
C THR A 132 -19.61 11.28 -13.78
N SER A 133 -20.33 10.64 -14.71
CA SER A 133 -21.56 9.90 -14.39
C SER A 133 -21.30 8.74 -13.41
N ASP A 134 -22.37 8.09 -12.93
CA ASP A 134 -22.38 6.98 -11.97
C ASP A 134 -21.21 5.97 -12.12
N ASP A 135 -20.68 5.49 -10.99
CA ASP A 135 -19.48 4.62 -10.85
C ASP A 135 -18.11 5.28 -11.10
N GLY A 136 -18.03 6.61 -10.92
CA GLY A 136 -16.83 7.40 -11.14
C GLY A 136 -15.87 7.51 -9.96
N TRP A 137 -15.53 8.75 -9.60
CA TRP A 137 -14.64 9.09 -8.49
C TRP A 137 -15.31 9.09 -7.11
N GLN A 138 -16.63 8.88 -7.05
CA GLN A 138 -17.38 8.79 -5.80
C GLN A 138 -16.85 7.60 -4.97
N TYR A 139 -16.62 7.82 -3.69
CA TYR A 139 -16.03 6.85 -2.75
C TYR A 139 -14.67 6.29 -3.20
N GLY A 140 -13.98 6.99 -4.11
CA GLY A 140 -12.66 6.61 -4.60
C GLY A 140 -11.50 7.20 -3.79
N GLY A 141 -10.28 6.99 -4.28
CA GLY A 141 -9.06 7.48 -3.65
C GLY A 141 -8.22 6.42 -2.95
N GLY A 142 -8.50 5.13 -3.20
CA GLY A 142 -7.73 4.01 -2.65
C GLY A 142 -6.36 3.79 -3.30
N ALA A 143 -6.16 4.26 -4.54
CA ALA A 143 -4.91 4.09 -5.30
C ALA A 143 -4.56 5.36 -6.08
N LEU A 144 -3.28 5.73 -6.13
CA LEU A 144 -2.79 6.89 -6.88
C LEU A 144 -1.35 6.67 -7.34
N THR A 145 -1.02 7.01 -8.59
CA THR A 145 0.37 7.08 -9.07
C THR A 145 0.52 8.21 -10.09
N TRP A 146 1.72 8.77 -10.17
CA TRP A 146 2.08 9.79 -11.17
C TRP A 146 2.66 9.14 -12.41
N TYR A 147 2.29 9.68 -13.57
CA TYR A 147 2.77 9.23 -14.87
C TYR A 147 3.46 10.37 -15.63
N PRO A 148 4.79 10.32 -15.83
CA PRO A 148 5.56 11.41 -16.45
C PRO A 148 5.16 11.70 -17.89
N ASP A 149 4.84 10.66 -18.65
CA ASP A 149 4.53 10.78 -20.08
C ASP A 149 3.04 11.10 -20.34
N GLY A 150 2.26 11.26 -19.27
CA GLY A 150 0.86 11.67 -19.33
C GLY A 150 0.70 13.15 -19.66
N ASP A 151 -0.48 13.52 -20.17
CA ASP A 151 -0.83 14.92 -20.48
C ASP A 151 0.27 15.70 -21.26
N ALA A 152 0.92 15.06 -22.24
CA ALA A 152 2.07 15.64 -22.94
C ALA A 152 1.74 16.95 -23.71
N ASP A 153 0.46 17.15 -24.05
CA ASP A 153 -0.05 18.37 -24.69
C ASP A 153 -0.64 19.38 -23.67
N GLY A 154 -0.49 19.08 -22.37
CA GLY A 154 -0.96 19.90 -21.26
C GLY A 154 -0.23 21.25 -21.14
N PRO A 155 -0.79 22.19 -20.37
CA PRO A 155 -0.18 23.51 -20.18
C PRO A 155 1.16 23.41 -19.44
N ALA A 156 2.10 24.28 -19.78
CA ALA A 156 3.37 24.44 -19.04
C ALA A 156 3.16 25.27 -17.75
N ASP A 157 2.35 24.75 -16.84
CA ASP A 157 1.91 25.45 -15.61
C ASP A 157 2.67 25.04 -14.34
N GLY A 158 3.64 24.13 -14.49
CA GLY A 158 4.49 23.62 -13.42
C GLY A 158 4.03 22.29 -12.82
N TYR A 159 2.99 21.66 -13.38
CA TYR A 159 2.45 20.36 -12.96
C TYR A 159 2.40 19.37 -14.13
N PRO A 160 3.56 18.94 -14.66
CA PRO A 160 3.61 18.06 -15.82
C PRO A 160 3.14 16.63 -15.48
N GLY A 161 2.84 15.87 -16.53
CA GLY A 161 2.39 14.50 -16.40
C GLY A 161 0.90 14.42 -16.03
N SER A 162 0.50 13.24 -15.59
CA SER A 162 -0.87 12.94 -15.19
C SER A 162 -0.91 12.07 -13.93
N LEU A 163 -2.12 11.79 -13.44
CA LEU A 163 -2.33 10.85 -12.34
C LEU A 163 -3.24 9.71 -12.80
N PHE A 164 -2.80 8.48 -12.55
CA PHE A 164 -3.69 7.32 -12.54
C PHE A 164 -4.21 7.10 -11.13
N GLY A 165 -5.52 6.86 -10.99
CA GLY A 165 -6.10 6.54 -9.69
C GLY A 165 -7.28 5.59 -9.77
N ALA A 166 -7.56 4.95 -8.64
CA ALA A 166 -8.74 4.11 -8.47
C ALA A 166 -9.98 4.97 -8.16
N GLY A 167 -11.03 4.79 -8.96
CA GLY A 167 -12.36 5.33 -8.72
C GLY A 167 -13.06 4.61 -7.58
N HIS A 168 -14.38 4.44 -7.70
CA HIS A 168 -15.22 3.89 -6.65
C HIS A 168 -14.65 2.61 -6.01
N ASN A 169 -14.53 2.64 -4.68
CA ASN A 169 -13.95 1.57 -3.85
C ASN A 169 -14.61 0.18 -3.95
N VAL A 170 -15.75 0.05 -4.63
CA VAL A 170 -16.41 -1.25 -4.89
C VAL A 170 -15.83 -1.90 -6.14
N ASN A 171 -15.56 -1.12 -7.19
CA ASN A 171 -15.11 -1.67 -8.47
C ASN A 171 -13.61 -1.50 -8.69
N ASN A 172 -12.99 -0.52 -8.03
CA ASN A 172 -11.59 -0.12 -8.17
C ASN A 172 -11.13 -0.04 -9.64
N ARG A 173 -11.99 0.50 -10.51
CA ARG A 173 -11.61 0.82 -11.89
C ARG A 173 -10.62 1.97 -11.90
N ILE A 174 -9.67 1.92 -12.83
CA ILE A 174 -8.60 2.90 -12.94
C ILE A 174 -8.94 3.91 -14.04
N SER A 175 -8.69 5.19 -13.78
CA SER A 175 -8.80 6.28 -14.74
C SER A 175 -7.55 7.16 -14.65
N GLU A 176 -7.20 7.80 -15.77
CA GLU A 176 -6.14 8.82 -15.85
C GLU A 176 -6.76 10.21 -15.87
N ILE A 177 -6.21 11.13 -15.09
CA ILE A 177 -6.65 12.52 -15.01
C ILE A 177 -5.48 13.48 -15.20
N SER A 178 -5.77 14.67 -15.74
CA SER A 178 -4.81 15.77 -15.79
C SER A 178 -4.55 16.36 -14.41
N ILE A 179 -3.48 17.14 -14.29
CA ILE A 179 -3.12 17.85 -13.05
C ILE A 179 -3.30 19.34 -13.28
N PRO A 180 -4.39 19.98 -12.81
CA PRO A 180 -4.52 21.42 -12.90
C PRO A 180 -3.64 22.12 -11.84
N VAL A 181 -3.36 23.40 -12.04
CA VAL A 181 -2.75 24.24 -10.99
C VAL A 181 -3.57 24.13 -9.69
N PRO A 182 -3.00 23.64 -8.58
CA PRO A 182 -3.68 23.56 -7.30
C PRO A 182 -3.91 24.95 -6.72
N VAL A 183 -5.01 25.11 -5.99
CA VAL A 183 -5.41 26.39 -5.40
C VAL A 183 -5.35 26.31 -3.88
N VAL A 184 -4.68 27.28 -3.26
CA VAL A 184 -4.75 27.47 -1.80
C VAL A 184 -6.01 28.28 -1.48
N SER A 185 -7.11 27.59 -1.16
CA SER A 185 -8.30 28.25 -0.61
C SER A 185 -8.12 28.51 0.89
N ALA A 186 -7.97 29.79 1.25
CA ALA A 186 -7.78 30.19 2.65
C ALA A 186 -9.00 29.84 3.53
N ALA A 187 -10.21 29.90 2.96
CA ALA A 187 -11.46 29.60 3.64
C ALA A 187 -11.93 28.15 3.42
N LYS A 188 -11.16 27.32 2.71
CA LYS A 188 -11.53 25.94 2.33
C LYS A 188 -12.84 25.86 1.53
N ASN A 189 -13.05 26.80 0.60
CA ASN A 189 -14.21 26.77 -0.29
C ASN A 189 -13.93 25.89 -1.52
N LEU A 190 -14.78 24.89 -1.76
CA LEU A 190 -14.68 24.00 -2.92
C LEU A 190 -14.82 24.74 -4.26
N SER A 191 -15.57 25.85 -4.28
CA SER A 191 -15.76 26.68 -5.48
C SER A 191 -14.49 27.38 -5.96
N ASP A 192 -13.47 27.49 -5.11
CA ASP A 192 -12.21 28.14 -5.47
C ASP A 192 -11.28 27.20 -6.25
N LEU A 193 -11.55 25.89 -6.21
CA LEU A 193 -10.63 24.87 -6.70
C LEU A 193 -10.82 24.59 -8.19
N ASN A 194 -9.69 24.40 -8.88
CA ASN A 194 -9.69 23.94 -10.27
C ASN A 194 -10.11 22.47 -10.36
N PHE A 195 -10.66 22.07 -11.51
CA PHE A 195 -10.99 20.69 -11.82
C PHE A 195 -9.90 20.04 -12.68
N ALA A 196 -9.55 18.80 -12.35
CA ALA A 196 -8.87 17.93 -13.28
C ALA A 196 -9.81 17.51 -14.42
N ALA A 197 -9.23 17.14 -15.57
CA ALA A 197 -9.94 16.56 -16.69
C ALA A 197 -9.65 15.05 -16.79
N THR A 198 -10.62 14.26 -17.26
CA THR A 198 -10.38 12.85 -17.58
C THR A 198 -9.58 12.76 -18.89
N LEU A 199 -8.43 12.10 -18.83
CA LEU A 199 -7.59 11.80 -20.00
C LEU A 199 -7.90 10.40 -20.55
N GLN A 200 -8.02 9.42 -19.65
CA GLN A 200 -8.46 8.06 -19.97
C GLN A 200 -9.60 7.64 -19.04
N GLY A 201 -10.66 7.07 -19.62
CA GLY A 201 -11.85 6.66 -18.89
C GLY A 201 -11.63 5.45 -17.96
N PHE A 202 -12.56 5.26 -17.03
CA PHE A 202 -12.52 4.15 -16.08
C PHE A 202 -12.48 2.78 -16.75
N THR A 203 -11.41 2.02 -16.47
CA THR A 203 -11.15 0.70 -17.04
C THR A 203 -10.99 -0.33 -15.93
N ASP A 204 -11.58 -1.51 -16.14
CA ASP A 204 -11.39 -2.64 -15.22
C ASP A 204 -10.09 -3.39 -15.56
N LEU A 205 -9.10 -3.26 -14.68
CA LEU A 205 -7.78 -3.85 -14.86
C LEU A 205 -7.56 -5.13 -14.04
N LYS A 206 -8.61 -5.69 -13.41
CA LYS A 206 -8.45 -6.92 -12.60
C LYS A 206 -8.10 -8.14 -13.45
N GLY A 207 -8.41 -8.15 -14.75
CA GLY A 207 -8.10 -9.26 -15.64
C GLY A 207 -8.62 -10.60 -15.10
N SER A 208 -7.78 -11.64 -15.13
CA SER A 208 -8.14 -12.97 -14.60
C SER A 208 -8.25 -13.02 -13.07
N LEU A 209 -7.81 -11.99 -12.33
CA LEU A 209 -7.98 -11.92 -10.88
C LEU A 209 -9.47 -11.88 -10.50
N ALA A 210 -10.33 -11.28 -11.32
CA ALA A 210 -11.76 -11.18 -11.04
C ALA A 210 -12.45 -12.56 -10.87
N ALA A 211 -11.87 -13.63 -11.42
CA ALA A 211 -12.42 -14.97 -11.32
C ALA A 211 -12.09 -15.68 -9.99
N VAL A 212 -11.15 -15.13 -9.19
CA VAL A 212 -10.68 -15.75 -7.94
C VAL A 212 -10.97 -14.89 -6.70
N LEU A 213 -11.57 -13.71 -6.87
CA LEU A 213 -12.02 -12.87 -5.76
C LEU A 213 -13.43 -13.31 -5.32
N ASP A 214 -13.58 -13.62 -4.02
CA ASP A 214 -14.88 -14.02 -3.46
C ASP A 214 -15.83 -12.82 -3.26
N THR A 215 -15.27 -11.63 -3.12
CA THR A 215 -15.97 -10.36 -2.90
C THR A 215 -15.26 -9.27 -3.69
N PRO A 216 -15.94 -8.15 -4.01
CA PRO A 216 -15.28 -7.01 -4.64
C PRO A 216 -14.07 -6.57 -3.80
N PRO A 217 -12.90 -6.29 -4.43
CA PRO A 217 -11.72 -5.88 -3.70
C PRO A 217 -12.00 -4.53 -3.03
N GLN A 218 -11.56 -4.38 -1.79
CA GLN A 218 -11.69 -3.16 -1.00
C GLN A 218 -10.41 -2.33 -0.99
N TYR A 219 -9.29 -2.96 -1.35
CA TYR A 219 -7.96 -2.36 -1.36
C TYR A 219 -7.41 -2.40 -2.77
N ALA A 220 -6.70 -1.35 -3.17
CA ALA A 220 -6.08 -1.26 -4.47
C ALA A 220 -4.81 -0.42 -4.39
N GLY A 221 -3.69 -0.97 -4.87
CA GLY A 221 -2.44 -0.23 -5.02
C GLY A 221 -2.13 -0.04 -6.51
N ILE A 222 -1.49 1.07 -6.86
CA ILE A 222 -1.01 1.31 -8.22
C ILE A 222 0.34 2.02 -8.20
N ALA A 223 1.26 1.61 -9.06
CA ALA A 223 2.53 2.30 -9.28
C ALA A 223 2.91 2.25 -10.75
N TYR A 224 3.31 3.40 -11.30
CA TYR A 224 4.03 3.42 -12.56
C TYR A 224 5.52 3.11 -12.33
N LEU A 225 6.09 2.30 -13.20
CA LEU A 225 7.54 2.21 -13.37
C LEU A 225 7.89 2.32 -14.85
N PRO A 226 9.00 3.00 -15.21
CA PRO A 226 9.57 2.89 -16.55
C PRO A 226 9.94 1.44 -16.83
N ALA A 227 10.16 1.10 -18.11
CA ALA A 227 10.47 -0.26 -18.54
C ALA A 227 11.53 -0.93 -17.66
N GLN A 228 11.19 -2.08 -17.09
CA GLN A 228 12.10 -2.91 -16.28
C GLN A 228 12.42 -4.23 -17.01
N GLY A 229 13.62 -4.77 -16.80
CA GLY A 229 14.06 -6.00 -17.48
C GLY A 229 13.95 -5.87 -19.00
N ASP A 230 13.31 -6.84 -19.66
CA ASP A 230 13.10 -6.85 -21.12
C ASP A 230 11.76 -6.18 -21.55
N GLN A 231 11.13 -5.37 -20.68
CA GLN A 231 9.84 -4.75 -21.02
C GLN A 231 10.03 -3.75 -22.17
N ALA A 232 9.13 -3.77 -23.15
CA ALA A 232 9.20 -2.86 -24.30
C ALA A 232 8.87 -1.40 -23.95
N GLY A 233 8.21 -1.18 -22.82
CA GLY A 233 7.77 0.13 -22.34
C GLY A 233 7.39 0.06 -20.87
N GLY A 234 7.14 1.24 -20.27
CA GLY A 234 6.69 1.36 -18.89
C GLY A 234 5.42 0.56 -18.59
N LYS A 235 5.18 0.31 -17.31
CA LYS A 235 4.05 -0.51 -16.84
C LYS A 235 3.39 0.16 -15.65
N LEU A 236 2.07 0.04 -15.58
CA LEU A 236 1.31 0.20 -14.35
C LEU A 236 1.29 -1.14 -13.62
N TYR A 237 1.88 -1.19 -12.44
CA TYR A 237 1.78 -2.31 -11.52
C TYR A 237 0.58 -2.08 -10.62
N LEU A 238 -0.25 -3.11 -10.40
CA LEU A 238 -1.46 -3.00 -9.60
C LEU A 238 -1.56 -4.12 -8.59
N THR A 239 -2.09 -3.81 -7.42
CA THR A 239 -2.58 -4.81 -6.45
C THR A 239 -4.08 -4.62 -6.26
N PHE A 240 -4.81 -5.72 -6.08
CA PHE A 240 -6.18 -5.67 -5.56
C PHE A 240 -6.32 -6.64 -4.40
N GLY A 241 -6.98 -6.18 -3.34
CA GLY A 241 -7.10 -6.91 -2.10
C GLY A 241 -8.51 -6.94 -1.52
N GLN A 242 -8.88 -8.05 -0.88
CA GLN A 242 -10.09 -8.16 -0.06
C GLN A 242 -9.77 -7.90 1.42
N HIS A 243 -10.81 -7.62 2.21
CA HIS A 243 -10.65 -7.49 3.66
C HIS A 243 -10.20 -8.79 4.31
N PHE A 244 -10.71 -9.95 3.89
CA PHE A 244 -10.16 -11.24 4.30
C PHE A 244 -9.57 -11.92 3.07
N GLN A 245 -8.24 -11.93 2.99
CA GLN A 245 -7.47 -12.56 1.93
C GLN A 245 -6.16 -13.00 2.54
N GLU A 246 -5.78 -14.26 2.32
CA GLU A 246 -4.67 -14.86 3.03
C GLU A 246 -3.44 -14.97 2.16
N PHE A 247 -3.35 -15.94 1.27
CA PHE A 247 -2.15 -16.22 0.46
C PHE A 247 -2.47 -16.27 -1.04
N ASP A 248 -3.36 -15.39 -1.48
CA ASP A 248 -3.87 -15.37 -2.84
C ASP A 248 -3.09 -14.42 -3.74
N ALA A 249 -3.10 -14.74 -5.04
CA ALA A 249 -2.53 -13.87 -6.05
C ALA A 249 -3.27 -12.52 -6.04
N SER A 250 -2.53 -11.42 -6.11
CA SER A 250 -3.10 -10.07 -6.01
C SER A 250 -2.35 -9.01 -6.81
N LEU A 251 -1.10 -9.28 -7.21
CA LEU A 251 -0.26 -8.37 -7.99
C LEU A 251 -0.41 -8.67 -9.49
N LEU A 252 -0.50 -7.63 -10.30
CA LEU A 252 -0.55 -7.69 -11.76
C LEU A 252 0.17 -6.47 -12.35
N TRP A 253 0.31 -6.44 -13.67
CA TRP A 253 0.67 -5.21 -14.38
C TRP A 253 -0.10 -5.06 -15.68
N CYS A 254 -0.07 -3.86 -16.26
CA CYS A 254 -0.63 -3.54 -17.55
C CYS A 254 0.16 -2.39 -18.21
N ASP A 255 -0.02 -2.19 -19.51
CA ASP A 255 0.41 -1.00 -20.23
C ASP A 255 -0.38 0.24 -19.76
N PRO A 256 0.23 1.45 -19.79
CA PRO A 256 -0.45 2.69 -19.39
C PRO A 256 -1.62 3.13 -20.29
N ASP A 257 -1.70 2.62 -21.52
CA ASP A 257 -2.86 2.85 -22.40
C ASP A 257 -4.02 1.93 -21.98
N LEU A 258 -4.97 2.48 -21.22
CA LEU A 258 -6.13 1.78 -20.69
C LEU A 258 -7.10 1.31 -21.79
N SER A 259 -7.00 1.82 -23.01
CA SER A 259 -7.79 1.31 -24.14
C SER A 259 -7.27 -0.03 -24.67
N THR A 260 -5.98 -0.31 -24.46
CA THR A 260 -5.32 -1.56 -24.83
C THR A 260 -4.30 -2.00 -23.75
N PRO A 261 -4.75 -2.33 -22.53
CA PRO A 261 -3.86 -2.38 -21.37
C PRO A 261 -2.95 -3.62 -21.30
N ASP A 262 -3.06 -4.63 -22.16
CA ASP A 262 -2.25 -5.87 -22.12
C ASP A 262 -1.94 -6.41 -20.70
N ILE A 263 -3.00 -6.77 -19.97
CA ILE A 263 -2.90 -7.15 -18.55
C ILE A 263 -2.18 -8.49 -18.39
N ALA A 264 -1.17 -8.54 -17.50
CA ALA A 264 -0.49 -9.77 -17.09
C ALA A 264 -0.57 -10.01 -15.58
N GLY A 265 -0.62 -11.29 -15.19
CA GLY A 265 -0.82 -11.72 -13.81
C GLY A 265 -2.12 -12.52 -13.64
N PRO A 266 -2.64 -12.69 -12.41
CA PRO A 266 -2.06 -12.21 -11.15
C PRO A 266 -0.94 -13.12 -10.62
N TRP A 267 -0.09 -12.57 -9.76
CA TRP A 267 1.02 -13.26 -9.08
C TRP A 267 0.87 -13.18 -7.56
N LEU A 268 1.52 -14.13 -6.86
CA LEU A 268 1.57 -14.18 -5.40
C LEU A 268 2.82 -13.48 -4.89
N PHE A 269 2.72 -12.83 -3.74
CA PHE A 269 3.82 -12.08 -3.14
C PHE A 269 4.75 -12.99 -2.31
N GLY A 270 5.31 -14.01 -2.95
CA GLY A 270 6.12 -15.02 -2.27
C GLY A 270 5.30 -15.85 -1.27
N GLY A 271 5.84 -16.01 -0.07
CA GLY A 271 5.18 -16.66 1.07
C GLY A 271 4.52 -15.69 2.06
N TYR A 272 4.37 -14.41 1.70
CA TYR A 272 3.79 -13.39 2.57
C TYR A 272 2.27 -13.32 2.42
N PRO A 273 1.53 -13.14 3.52
CA PRO A 273 0.09 -13.02 3.44
C PRO A 273 -0.33 -11.67 2.86
N ASN A 274 -1.47 -11.63 2.19
CA ASN A 274 -2.08 -10.41 1.65
C ASN A 274 -2.38 -9.37 2.73
N TYR A 275 -2.45 -9.76 4.02
CA TYR A 275 -2.58 -8.82 5.15
C TYR A 275 -1.47 -7.76 5.22
N VAL A 276 -0.33 -7.98 4.55
CA VAL A 276 0.81 -7.06 4.57
C VAL A 276 1.33 -6.63 3.20
N THR A 277 0.66 -6.96 2.10
CA THR A 277 1.26 -6.75 0.75
C THR A 277 0.40 -6.01 -0.27
N ASN A 278 -0.93 -5.94 -0.13
CA ASN A 278 -1.81 -5.63 -1.28
C ASN A 278 -2.72 -4.40 -1.14
N ASP A 279 -2.19 -3.30 -0.60
CA ASP A 279 -2.96 -2.06 -0.40
C ASP A 279 -2.36 -0.87 -1.13
N TYR A 280 -1.04 -0.67 -1.04
CA TYR A 280 -0.34 0.39 -1.74
C TYR A 280 0.88 -0.12 -2.48
N LEU A 281 1.18 0.55 -3.60
CA LEU A 281 2.36 0.35 -4.41
C LEU A 281 3.01 1.71 -4.66
N PHE A 282 4.34 1.74 -4.76
CA PHE A 282 5.06 2.94 -5.21
C PHE A 282 6.44 2.58 -5.76
N ALA A 283 7.04 3.52 -6.48
CA ALA A 283 8.37 3.37 -7.04
C ALA A 283 9.46 3.58 -5.97
N ILE A 284 10.49 2.73 -5.99
CA ILE A 284 11.75 2.95 -5.28
C ILE A 284 12.75 3.58 -6.26
N PRO A 285 13.51 4.63 -5.86
CA PRO A 285 14.50 5.25 -6.73
C PRO A 285 15.52 4.25 -7.24
N GLU A 286 15.84 4.32 -8.53
CA GLU A 286 16.70 3.34 -9.21
C GLU A 286 18.09 3.22 -8.55
N THR A 287 18.70 4.34 -8.20
CA THR A 287 20.01 4.38 -7.52
C THR A 287 19.95 3.65 -6.18
N PHE A 288 18.89 3.88 -5.39
CA PHE A 288 18.74 3.21 -4.09
C PHE A 288 18.49 1.71 -4.28
N ALA A 289 17.58 1.34 -5.16
CA ALA A 289 17.24 -0.04 -5.45
C ALA A 289 18.44 -0.85 -5.95
N THR A 290 19.25 -0.29 -6.85
CA THR A 290 20.45 -0.94 -7.39
C THR A 290 21.51 -1.12 -6.32
N THR A 291 21.69 -0.12 -5.44
CA THR A 291 22.74 -0.14 -4.42
C THR A 291 22.39 -1.09 -3.27
N TYR A 292 21.14 -1.07 -2.80
CA TYR A 292 20.76 -1.69 -1.53
C TYR A 292 19.78 -2.85 -1.68
N LEU A 293 18.97 -2.87 -2.73
CA LEU A 293 17.80 -3.76 -2.84
C LEU A 293 17.92 -4.76 -4.00
N PHE A 294 19.13 -4.99 -4.51
CA PHE A 294 19.38 -5.92 -5.61
C PHE A 294 18.52 -5.61 -6.86
N GLY A 295 18.31 -4.32 -7.14
CA GLY A 295 17.53 -3.85 -8.28
C GLY A 295 16.00 -3.93 -8.10
N LYS A 296 15.49 -4.23 -6.90
CA LYS A 296 14.04 -4.27 -6.63
C LYS A 296 13.46 -2.86 -6.55
N ARG A 297 12.65 -2.49 -7.54
CA ARG A 297 12.10 -1.13 -7.67
C ARG A 297 10.63 -0.99 -7.29
N LEU A 298 9.88 -2.08 -7.17
CA LEU A 298 8.47 -2.01 -6.81
C LEU A 298 8.32 -2.17 -5.30
N ALA A 299 7.92 -1.09 -4.63
CA ALA A 299 7.47 -1.14 -3.25
C ALA A 299 6.03 -1.64 -3.17
N SER A 300 5.73 -2.46 -2.18
CA SER A 300 4.40 -2.99 -1.88
C SER A 300 4.18 -3.04 -0.37
N GLY A 301 2.95 -2.85 0.07
CA GLY A 301 2.60 -3.04 1.47
C GLY A 301 1.10 -2.96 1.72
N ARG A 302 0.73 -3.25 2.97
CA ARG A 302 -0.61 -3.06 3.51
C ARG A 302 -0.54 -2.78 5.00
N HIS A 303 -1.31 -1.80 5.44
CA HIS A 303 -1.64 -1.66 6.85
C HIS A 303 -3.03 -2.21 7.10
N ARG A 304 -3.09 -3.36 7.77
CA ARG A 304 -4.34 -3.91 8.29
C ARG A 304 -4.58 -3.36 9.69
N GLU A 305 -5.72 -2.70 9.89
CA GLU A 305 -6.17 -2.25 11.21
C GLU A 305 -6.21 -3.39 12.24
N GLY A 306 -5.96 -3.06 13.50
CA GLY A 306 -5.75 -4.04 14.56
C GLY A 306 -4.44 -4.82 14.43
N VAL A 307 -4.39 -5.97 15.08
CA VAL A 307 -3.13 -6.70 15.33
C VAL A 307 -2.71 -7.67 14.24
N TRP A 308 -3.60 -7.98 13.29
CA TRP A 308 -3.41 -9.09 12.34
C TRP A 308 -2.39 -8.83 11.22
N GLY A 309 -2.15 -7.57 10.87
CA GLY A 309 -1.17 -7.19 9.84
C GLY A 309 0.18 -6.71 10.39
N GLY A 310 0.41 -6.85 11.69
CA GLY A 310 1.53 -6.19 12.36
C GLY A 310 1.11 -4.86 13.00
N LEU A 311 1.99 -4.32 13.84
CA LEU A 311 1.72 -3.14 14.66
C LEU A 311 2.29 -1.84 14.05
N GLY A 312 2.06 -1.64 12.74
CA GLY A 312 2.50 -0.48 11.97
C GLY A 312 2.39 -0.72 10.45
N PRO A 313 2.74 0.28 9.60
CA PRO A 313 2.75 0.10 8.15
C PRO A 313 3.81 -0.93 7.73
N THR A 314 3.66 -1.48 6.52
CA THR A 314 4.55 -2.52 6.01
C THR A 314 5.17 -2.11 4.68
N LEU A 315 6.36 -2.63 4.39
CA LEU A 315 7.09 -2.33 3.17
C LEU A 315 7.86 -3.55 2.71
N PHE A 316 7.67 -3.88 1.45
CA PHE A 316 8.41 -4.89 0.73
C PHE A 316 8.93 -4.32 -0.58
N ALA A 317 10.15 -4.67 -0.95
CA ALA A 317 10.67 -4.42 -2.28
C ALA A 317 10.59 -5.69 -3.13
N SER A 318 10.15 -5.56 -4.38
CA SER A 318 10.04 -6.65 -5.34
C SER A 318 10.51 -6.24 -6.73
N ALA A 319 10.78 -7.25 -7.56
CA ALA A 319 11.10 -7.11 -8.97
C ALA A 319 10.35 -8.20 -9.76
N PRO A 320 9.04 -8.07 -9.98
CA PRO A 320 8.27 -9.13 -10.64
C PRO A 320 8.87 -9.55 -11.99
N TRP A 321 9.45 -8.61 -12.75
CA TRP A 321 10.15 -8.87 -14.02
C TRP A 321 11.34 -9.84 -13.92
N ALA A 322 11.89 -10.07 -12.72
CA ALA A 322 12.97 -11.03 -12.50
C ALA A 322 12.48 -12.49 -12.44
N ASP A 323 11.18 -12.71 -12.21
CA ASP A 323 10.53 -14.03 -12.16
C ASP A 323 9.88 -14.42 -13.51
N GLY A 324 10.22 -13.69 -14.57
CA GLY A 324 9.64 -13.77 -15.91
C GLY A 324 9.15 -12.40 -16.37
N ASN A 325 8.99 -12.21 -17.68
CA ASN A 325 8.60 -10.90 -18.22
C ASN A 325 7.55 -11.01 -19.34
N PRO A 326 6.26 -11.19 -19.00
CA PRO A 326 5.71 -11.29 -17.64
C PRO A 326 5.96 -12.66 -16.97
N PRO A 327 5.93 -12.73 -15.62
CA PRO A 327 5.83 -14.01 -14.95
C PRO A 327 4.52 -14.71 -15.34
N ILE A 328 4.56 -16.04 -15.35
CA ILE A 328 3.35 -16.85 -15.61
C ILE A 328 2.30 -16.53 -14.53
N PRO A 329 1.00 -16.38 -14.88
CA PRO A 329 -0.04 -16.22 -13.87
C PRO A 329 -0.02 -17.33 -12.82
N GLY A 330 -0.15 -16.96 -11.54
CA GLY A 330 -0.01 -17.87 -10.40
C GLY A 330 1.43 -18.12 -9.95
N THR A 331 2.44 -17.50 -10.59
CA THR A 331 3.81 -17.49 -10.07
C THR A 331 3.83 -16.86 -8.68
N SER A 332 4.50 -17.52 -7.74
CA SER A 332 4.90 -16.94 -6.47
C SER A 332 6.25 -16.25 -6.66
N LEU A 333 6.30 -14.94 -6.45
CA LEU A 333 7.52 -14.16 -6.61
C LEU A 333 8.62 -14.72 -5.69
N SER A 334 9.79 -15.00 -6.24
CA SER A 334 10.81 -15.78 -5.54
C SER A 334 11.60 -14.97 -4.51
N THR A 335 11.60 -13.64 -4.62
CA THR A 335 12.46 -12.75 -3.84
C THR A 335 11.85 -11.41 -3.39
N PRO A 336 10.57 -11.33 -2.94
CA PRO A 336 10.14 -10.18 -2.16
C PRO A 336 11.05 -9.98 -0.94
N LEU A 337 11.56 -8.77 -0.75
CA LEU A 337 12.45 -8.40 0.35
C LEU A 337 11.66 -7.59 1.37
N PRO A 338 11.41 -8.10 2.59
CA PRO A 338 10.78 -7.30 3.65
C PRO A 338 11.72 -6.19 4.10
N LEU A 339 11.22 -4.97 4.18
CA LEU A 339 11.95 -3.77 4.57
C LEU A 339 11.34 -3.10 5.80
N LEU A 340 10.02 -3.22 5.98
CA LEU A 340 9.30 -2.78 7.16
C LEU A 340 8.21 -3.80 7.47
N LEU A 341 8.27 -4.41 8.66
CA LEU A 341 7.26 -5.34 9.15
C LEU A 341 7.34 -5.38 10.68
N TYR A 342 6.31 -4.82 11.32
CA TYR A 342 6.17 -4.71 12.77
C TYR A 342 5.61 -5.99 13.40
N GLY A 343 6.38 -7.07 13.30
CA GLY A 343 6.05 -8.39 13.79
C GLY A 343 6.80 -9.48 13.02
N GLU A 344 6.39 -10.73 13.18
CA GLU A 344 7.00 -11.89 12.53
C GLU A 344 5.98 -12.68 11.72
N THR A 345 6.36 -13.04 10.50
CA THR A 345 5.62 -14.03 9.72
C THR A 345 5.91 -15.43 10.22
N VAL A 346 4.86 -16.20 10.49
CA VAL A 346 4.96 -17.64 10.77
C VAL A 346 4.43 -18.40 9.54
N PRO A 347 5.17 -19.38 9.00
CA PRO A 347 4.74 -20.12 7.83
C PRO A 347 3.34 -20.72 7.97
N GLY A 348 2.46 -20.40 7.02
CA GLY A 348 1.07 -20.88 6.98
C GLY A 348 0.10 -20.17 7.92
N LEU A 349 0.55 -19.18 8.70
CA LEU A 349 -0.34 -18.29 9.46
C LEU A 349 -0.52 -16.98 8.69
N PRO A 350 -1.77 -16.58 8.37
CA PRO A 350 -2.02 -15.30 7.71
C PRO A 350 -1.80 -14.11 8.65
N GLU A 351 -2.00 -14.30 9.94
CA GLU A 351 -1.75 -13.29 10.96
C GLU A 351 -0.25 -13.12 11.22
N ILE A 352 0.18 -11.87 11.30
CA ILE A 352 1.52 -11.53 11.77
C ILE A 352 1.57 -11.71 13.27
N VAL A 353 2.59 -12.41 13.77
CA VAL A 353 2.78 -12.59 15.22
C VAL A 353 3.45 -11.34 15.78
N THR A 354 2.78 -10.72 16.73
CA THR A 354 3.18 -9.41 17.27
C THR A 354 3.34 -9.43 18.77
N ASP A 355 4.24 -8.58 19.26
CA ASP A 355 4.33 -8.19 20.67
C ASP A 355 4.67 -6.69 20.78
N ASP A 356 4.57 -6.15 21.98
CA ASP A 356 4.79 -4.71 22.23
C ASP A 356 6.22 -4.24 21.95
N SER A 357 7.21 -5.13 21.90
CA SER A 357 8.61 -4.77 21.59
C SER A 357 8.85 -4.52 20.10
N ARG A 358 7.92 -4.95 19.24
CA ARG A 358 7.98 -4.85 17.77
C ARG A 358 6.98 -3.86 17.21
N LYS A 359 6.50 -2.94 18.05
CA LYS A 359 5.44 -1.98 17.72
C LYS A 359 6.02 -0.68 17.17
N MET A 360 5.38 -0.09 16.17
CA MET A 360 5.68 1.28 15.75
C MET A 360 5.37 2.24 16.91
N THR A 361 6.28 3.16 17.20
CA THR A 361 6.09 4.15 18.26
C THR A 361 4.82 4.97 18.00
N GLY A 362 3.91 4.99 18.98
CA GLY A 362 2.64 5.69 18.87
C GLY A 362 1.55 4.95 18.08
N TYR A 363 1.77 3.70 17.67
CA TYR A 363 0.75 2.86 17.06
C TYR A 363 -0.50 2.75 17.92
N SER A 364 -1.66 2.79 17.26
CA SER A 364 -2.97 2.45 17.80
C SER A 364 -3.67 1.46 16.88
N GLU A 365 -4.50 0.56 17.45
CA GLU A 365 -5.24 -0.45 16.69
C GLU A 365 -6.23 0.16 15.67
N ALA A 366 -6.65 1.41 15.89
CA ALA A 366 -7.55 2.15 15.01
C ALA A 366 -6.82 3.04 13.99
N ASP A 367 -5.49 2.98 13.91
CA ASP A 367 -4.73 3.64 12.86
C ASP A 367 -5.12 3.08 11.48
N TYR A 368 -4.93 3.89 10.43
CA TYR A 368 -5.13 3.48 9.06
C TYR A 368 -4.09 4.14 8.15
N TRP A 369 -3.11 3.38 7.66
CA TRP A 369 -2.09 3.87 6.71
C TRP A 369 -2.43 3.42 5.29
N SER A 370 -2.86 4.35 4.44
CA SER A 370 -3.53 4.10 3.16
C SER A 370 -2.65 4.29 1.93
N GLY A 371 -1.41 4.75 2.10
CA GLY A 371 -0.51 4.97 0.99
C GLY A 371 0.92 5.17 1.43
N GLY A 372 1.84 5.06 0.47
CA GLY A 372 3.23 5.40 0.69
C GLY A 372 3.91 5.89 -0.59
N ALA A 373 5.06 6.55 -0.41
CA ALA A 373 5.91 6.99 -1.50
C ALA A 373 7.35 7.10 -1.02
N TRP A 374 8.28 6.96 -1.96
CA TRP A 374 9.67 7.29 -1.72
C TRP A 374 9.92 8.74 -2.15
N LEU A 375 10.12 9.63 -1.18
CA LEU A 375 10.26 11.06 -1.42
C LEU A 375 11.73 11.44 -1.62
N THR A 376 11.98 12.34 -2.57
CA THR A 376 13.31 12.89 -2.85
C THR A 376 13.25 14.40 -3.09
N ALA A 377 14.21 15.15 -2.56
CA ALA A 377 14.36 16.59 -2.85
C ALA A 377 15.84 16.98 -2.83
N GLY A 378 16.45 17.11 -4.01
CA GLY A 378 17.91 17.26 -4.12
C GLY A 378 18.61 16.03 -3.53
N SER A 379 19.52 16.24 -2.57
CA SER A 379 20.16 15.15 -1.83
C SER A 379 19.32 14.58 -0.69
N LYS A 380 18.15 15.16 -0.40
CA LYS A 380 17.31 14.71 0.71
C LYS A 380 16.37 13.58 0.30
N SER A 381 16.08 12.67 1.22
CA SER A 381 15.11 11.59 0.96
C SER A 381 14.41 11.10 2.24
N ALA A 382 13.22 10.54 2.07
CA ALA A 382 12.46 9.82 3.09
C ALA A 382 11.56 8.76 2.46
N VAL A 383 11.29 7.67 3.18
CA VAL A 383 10.13 6.83 2.88
C VAL A 383 8.95 7.38 3.66
N ALA A 384 7.84 7.67 2.98
CA ALA A 384 6.66 8.27 3.57
C ALA A 384 5.48 7.31 3.58
N PHE A 385 4.70 7.33 4.66
CA PHE A 385 3.38 6.70 4.74
C PHE A 385 2.35 7.73 5.16
N ILE A 386 1.21 7.78 4.45
CA ILE A 386 0.08 8.65 4.78
C ILE A 386 -1.02 7.84 5.41
N GLY A 387 -1.74 8.45 6.34
CA GLY A 387 -2.85 7.77 6.98
C GLY A 387 -3.72 8.67 7.83
N THR A 388 -4.74 8.03 8.38
CA THR A 388 -5.59 8.55 9.44
C THR A 388 -5.10 7.95 10.75
N LYS A 389 -4.47 8.79 11.58
CA LYS A 389 -3.93 8.42 12.89
C LYS A 389 -5.03 8.48 13.94
N ALA A 390 -5.23 7.40 14.67
CA ALA A 390 -6.11 7.40 15.82
C ALA A 390 -5.46 8.10 17.02
N THR A 391 -6.25 8.89 17.74
CA THR A 391 -5.84 9.62 18.95
C THR A 391 -6.74 9.26 20.13
N GLY A 392 -6.22 9.44 21.35
CA GLY A 392 -6.92 9.06 22.58
C GLY A 392 -7.00 7.54 22.79
N LYS A 393 -8.09 7.08 23.38
CA LYS A 393 -8.34 5.66 23.62
C LYS A 393 -8.85 4.98 22.34
N SER A 394 -8.40 3.76 22.10
CA SER A 394 -8.92 2.90 21.04
C SER A 394 -9.69 1.70 21.60
N TRP A 395 -10.64 1.19 20.83
CA TRP A 395 -11.43 0.01 21.16
C TRP A 395 -11.86 -0.75 19.90
N TYR A 396 -12.12 -2.05 20.06
CA TYR A 396 -12.83 -2.85 19.07
C TYR A 396 -14.32 -2.86 19.42
N GLY A 397 -15.19 -2.46 18.48
CA GLY A 397 -16.61 -2.29 18.73
C GLY A 397 -17.27 -1.36 17.72
N PHE A 398 -18.11 -0.44 18.19
CA PHE A 398 -18.88 0.49 17.36
C PHE A 398 -18.47 1.95 17.60
N SER A 399 -18.75 2.81 16.62
CA SER A 399 -18.35 4.23 16.62
C SER A 399 -18.98 5.06 17.74
N ASN A 400 -20.07 4.58 18.36
CA ASN A 400 -20.68 5.23 19.53
C ASN A 400 -20.04 4.84 20.88
N GLY A 401 -18.92 4.10 20.86
CA GLY A 401 -18.19 3.70 22.06
C GLY A 401 -18.63 2.37 22.68
N VAL A 402 -19.60 1.66 22.09
CA VAL A 402 -19.94 0.29 22.52
C VAL A 402 -18.78 -0.64 22.18
N VAL A 403 -18.22 -1.29 23.19
CA VAL A 403 -17.10 -2.25 23.06
C VAL A 403 -17.63 -3.64 22.76
N TRP A 404 -16.98 -4.33 21.82
CA TRP A 404 -17.26 -5.72 21.46
C TRP A 404 -16.12 -6.62 21.94
N ASP A 405 -16.27 -7.28 23.08
CA ASP A 405 -15.24 -8.19 23.59
C ASP A 405 -15.05 -9.40 22.65
N TYR A 406 -13.80 -9.80 22.42
CA TYR A 406 -13.49 -10.88 21.45
C TYR A 406 -14.12 -12.22 21.83
N ASP A 407 -14.23 -12.53 23.13
CA ASP A 407 -14.82 -13.76 23.67
C ASP A 407 -16.33 -13.63 23.93
N CYS A 408 -16.95 -12.51 23.57
CA CYS A 408 -18.37 -12.29 23.84
C CYS A 408 -19.25 -13.32 23.13
N ALA A 409 -18.80 -13.83 21.97
CA ALA A 409 -19.52 -14.83 21.20
C ALA A 409 -19.50 -16.19 21.92
N ASP A 410 -18.34 -16.56 22.47
CA ASP A 410 -18.14 -17.81 23.21
C ASP A 410 -18.86 -17.79 24.56
N THR A 411 -18.93 -16.61 25.18
CA THR A 411 -19.60 -16.41 26.48
C THR A 411 -21.07 -16.01 26.34
N ASN A 412 -21.57 -15.80 25.12
CA ASN A 412 -22.90 -15.29 24.81
C ASN A 412 -23.23 -13.98 25.57
N THR A 413 -22.25 -13.07 25.63
CA THR A 413 -22.32 -11.76 26.30
C THR A 413 -22.22 -10.58 25.32
N CYS A 414 -22.23 -10.84 24.01
CA CYS A 414 -22.08 -9.77 23.03
C CYS A 414 -23.12 -8.66 23.21
N PRO A 415 -22.71 -7.39 23.13
CA PRO A 415 -23.65 -6.28 23.20
C PRO A 415 -24.60 -6.31 22.01
N ALA A 416 -25.74 -5.65 22.15
CA ALA A 416 -26.61 -5.39 21.00
C ALA A 416 -25.87 -4.51 19.98
N VAL A 417 -26.05 -4.82 18.70
CA VAL A 417 -25.60 -3.95 17.61
C VAL A 417 -26.39 -2.63 17.72
N PRO A 418 -25.74 -1.47 17.79
CA PRO A 418 -26.41 -0.17 17.77
C PRO A 418 -27.19 0.04 16.47
N ASP A 419 -28.15 0.96 16.49
CA ASP A 419 -28.82 1.40 15.28
C ASP A 419 -27.88 2.25 14.39
N TRP A 420 -28.20 2.32 13.10
CA TRP A 420 -27.56 3.24 12.16
C TRP A 420 -27.55 4.68 12.72
N PRO A 421 -26.45 5.44 12.58
CA PRO A 421 -25.24 5.20 11.77
C PRO A 421 -24.10 4.46 12.49
N TYR A 422 -24.36 3.84 13.64
CA TYR A 422 -23.33 3.24 14.50
C TYR A 422 -23.27 1.71 14.41
N ASP A 423 -23.90 1.12 13.40
CA ASP A 423 -24.07 -0.33 13.23
C ASP A 423 -22.82 -1.01 12.60
N ASN A 424 -21.80 -0.24 12.22
CA ASN A 424 -20.56 -0.77 11.68
C ASN A 424 -19.54 -1.11 12.78
N ARG A 425 -19.14 -2.39 12.83
CA ARG A 425 -18.19 -2.91 13.82
C ARG A 425 -16.76 -2.88 13.29
N GLY A 426 -15.83 -2.36 14.09
CA GLY A 426 -14.41 -2.30 13.74
C GLY A 426 -13.58 -1.69 14.87
N TYR A 427 -12.38 -1.24 14.55
CA TYR A 427 -11.55 -0.47 15.48
C TYR A 427 -11.94 1.01 15.45
N TRP A 428 -12.16 1.58 16.61
CA TRP A 428 -12.54 2.98 16.78
C TRP A 428 -11.65 3.66 17.81
N ALA A 429 -11.62 4.99 17.79
CA ALA A 429 -10.86 5.83 18.70
C ALA A 429 -11.62 7.10 19.07
N ASP A 430 -11.16 7.78 20.12
CA ASP A 430 -11.74 9.05 20.59
C ASP A 430 -11.61 10.18 19.54
N GLY A 431 -10.55 10.15 18.74
CA GLY A 431 -10.30 11.14 17.69
C GLY A 431 -9.39 10.61 16.59
N TYR A 432 -9.28 11.41 15.52
CA TYR A 432 -8.49 11.08 14.34
C TYR A 432 -7.80 12.32 13.78
N GLU A 433 -6.59 12.13 13.25
CA GLU A 433 -5.82 13.17 12.58
C GLU A 433 -5.25 12.64 11.26
N GLY A 434 -5.19 13.49 10.23
CA GLY A 434 -4.47 13.16 9.00
C GLY A 434 -2.97 13.35 9.22
N GLU A 435 -2.15 12.36 8.90
CA GLU A 435 -0.70 12.42 9.10
C GLU A 435 0.10 11.83 7.94
N ILE A 436 1.33 12.32 7.76
CA ILE A 436 2.40 11.64 7.03
C ILE A 436 3.53 11.28 8.02
N LYS A 437 3.92 10.01 8.06
CA LYS A 437 5.10 9.52 8.80
C LYS A 437 6.29 9.40 7.87
N LEU A 438 7.45 9.90 8.30
CA LEU A 438 8.70 9.83 7.54
C LEU A 438 9.69 8.85 8.18
N TYR A 439 10.22 7.94 7.38
CA TYR A 439 11.20 6.92 7.72
C TYR A 439 12.53 7.20 7.02
N ASP A 440 13.64 6.85 7.69
CA ASP A 440 14.99 7.08 7.15
C ASP A 440 15.34 6.00 6.10
N PRO A 441 15.65 6.38 4.86
CA PRO A 441 16.21 5.47 3.85
C PRO A 441 17.43 4.68 4.32
N ALA A 442 18.25 5.23 5.23
CA ALA A 442 19.40 4.54 5.78
C ALA A 442 18.99 3.34 6.67
N ASP A 443 17.92 3.47 7.44
CA ASP A 443 17.37 2.37 8.25
C ASP A 443 16.81 1.28 7.33
N ILE A 444 16.12 1.67 6.26
CA ILE A 444 15.62 0.75 5.23
C ILE A 444 16.78 0.00 4.53
N ALA A 445 17.88 0.69 4.22
CA ALA A 445 19.07 0.06 3.68
C ALA A 445 19.72 -0.91 4.69
N ALA A 446 19.78 -0.53 5.97
CA ALA A 446 20.31 -1.39 7.03
C ALA A 446 19.49 -2.68 7.18
N VAL A 447 18.16 -2.60 7.06
CA VAL A 447 17.29 -3.80 7.03
C VAL A 447 17.61 -4.69 5.84
N ALA A 448 17.70 -4.11 4.63
CA ALA A 448 18.04 -4.86 3.42
C ALA A 448 19.40 -5.58 3.50
N GLN A 449 20.34 -5.02 4.27
CA GLN A 449 21.67 -5.58 4.50
C GLN A 449 21.75 -6.53 5.70
N GLY A 450 20.65 -6.73 6.44
CA GLY A 450 20.61 -7.56 7.64
C GLY A 450 21.30 -6.94 8.87
N ALA A 451 21.58 -5.64 8.84
CA ALA A 451 22.14 -4.88 9.95
C ALA A 451 21.06 -4.36 10.93
N MET A 452 19.79 -4.41 10.52
CA MET A 452 18.63 -3.98 11.30
C MET A 452 17.46 -4.96 11.06
N GLN A 453 16.62 -5.20 12.07
CA GLN A 453 15.41 -6.03 11.92
C GLN A 453 14.28 -5.24 11.26
N THR A 454 13.31 -5.91 10.65
CA THR A 454 12.22 -5.25 9.89
C THR A 454 11.28 -4.39 10.73
N TRP A 455 11.25 -4.57 12.06
CA TRP A 455 10.43 -3.79 13.00
C TRP A 455 11.23 -2.69 13.72
N GLU A 456 12.55 -2.62 13.52
CA GLU A 456 13.40 -1.64 14.19
C GLU A 456 13.36 -0.24 13.57
N PRO A 457 13.19 -0.03 12.24
CA PRO A 457 12.97 1.31 11.72
C PRO A 457 11.77 1.96 12.40
N GLN A 458 11.92 3.24 12.75
CA GLN A 458 10.86 4.03 13.37
C GLN A 458 10.69 5.34 12.60
N PRO A 459 9.48 5.92 12.58
CA PRO A 459 9.29 7.21 11.96
C PRO A 459 10.10 8.27 12.71
N TYR A 460 10.94 9.02 12.00
CA TYR A 460 11.79 10.06 12.60
C TYR A 460 11.10 11.44 12.62
N ALA A 461 10.06 11.62 11.81
CA ALA A 461 9.27 12.85 11.74
C ALA A 461 7.82 12.55 11.36
N THR A 462 6.93 13.48 11.72
CA THR A 462 5.50 13.45 11.38
C THR A 462 5.08 14.80 10.84
N ILE A 463 4.29 14.81 9.77
CA ILE A 463 3.65 16.00 9.21
C ILE A 463 2.16 15.88 9.51
N SER A 464 1.61 16.85 10.25
CA SER A 464 0.17 16.96 10.44
C SER A 464 -0.47 17.51 9.17
N LEU A 465 -1.49 16.81 8.67
CA LEU A 465 -2.26 17.21 7.51
C LEU A 465 -3.51 18.02 7.88
N THR A 466 -3.97 17.93 9.13
CA THR A 466 -5.19 18.60 9.64
C THR A 466 -5.32 20.07 9.23
N PRO A 467 -4.27 20.93 9.25
CA PRO A 467 -4.39 22.32 8.81
C PRO A 467 -4.73 22.50 7.32
N TYR A 468 -4.48 21.47 6.50
CA TYR A 468 -4.62 21.51 5.05
C TYR A 468 -5.93 20.91 4.55
N LEU A 469 -6.55 20.02 5.33
CA LEU A 469 -7.80 19.35 4.99
C LEU A 469 -8.98 20.35 4.90
N PHE A 470 -9.94 20.07 4.01
CA PHE A 470 -11.19 20.82 3.83
C PHE A 470 -12.28 20.31 4.76
N ASP A 471 -12.25 19.01 5.06
CA ASP A 471 -13.14 18.28 5.94
C ASP A 471 -12.26 17.46 6.91
N PRO A 472 -11.78 18.02 8.03
CA PRO A 472 -10.83 17.33 8.90
C PRO A 472 -11.47 16.28 9.82
N ASP A 473 -12.80 16.11 9.80
CA ASP A 473 -13.55 15.30 10.77
C ASP A 473 -14.14 14.03 10.16
N ILE A 474 -14.06 12.89 10.86
CA ILE A 474 -14.78 11.68 10.43
C ILE A 474 -16.30 11.92 10.46
N ASP A 475 -17.03 11.26 9.57
CA ASP A 475 -18.49 11.33 9.50
C ASP A 475 -19.08 9.96 9.22
N VAL A 476 -19.58 9.32 10.28
CA VAL A 476 -20.17 7.98 10.22
C VAL A 476 -21.46 7.93 9.40
N THR A 477 -22.18 9.04 9.24
CA THR A 477 -23.41 9.09 8.43
C THR A 477 -23.13 9.03 6.94
N ARG A 478 -21.94 9.50 6.52
CA ARG A 478 -21.42 9.44 5.14
C ARG A 478 -20.48 8.27 4.90
N TYR A 479 -20.35 7.35 5.87
CA TYR A 479 -19.34 6.27 5.86
C TYR A 479 -17.90 6.77 5.75
N ARG A 480 -17.65 8.03 6.13
CA ARG A 480 -16.32 8.66 6.12
C ARG A 480 -15.56 8.31 7.39
N ARG A 481 -15.00 7.10 7.41
CA ARG A 481 -14.19 6.59 8.54
C ARG A 481 -12.73 7.05 8.50
N HIS A 482 -12.23 7.40 7.32
CA HIS A 482 -10.84 7.76 7.09
C HIS A 482 -10.77 9.14 6.43
N LEU A 483 -9.76 9.92 6.82
CA LEU A 483 -9.54 11.28 6.35
C LEU A 483 -8.73 11.30 5.04
N THR A 484 -7.77 10.38 4.91
CA THR A 484 -6.78 10.38 3.83
C THR A 484 -6.75 9.06 3.05
N GLY A 485 -6.53 9.17 1.75
CA GLY A 485 -6.36 8.05 0.82
C GLY A 485 -4.92 7.90 0.34
N ALA A 486 -4.77 7.31 -0.84
CA ALA A 486 -3.47 7.08 -1.46
C ALA A 486 -2.68 8.38 -1.72
N MET A 487 -1.37 8.22 -1.89
CA MET A 487 -0.44 9.28 -2.30
C MET A 487 0.33 8.86 -3.55
N ALA A 488 0.80 9.86 -4.31
CA ALA A 488 1.70 9.69 -5.44
C ALA A 488 2.79 10.76 -5.41
N PHE A 489 3.95 10.43 -5.95
CA PHE A 489 5.09 11.32 -5.98
C PHE A 489 5.64 11.46 -7.39
N ASP A 490 5.68 12.71 -7.86
CA ASP A 490 6.45 13.15 -9.02
C ASP A 490 7.88 13.41 -8.52
N ASP A 491 8.77 12.47 -8.79
CA ASP A 491 10.16 12.51 -8.36
C ASP A 491 11.03 13.43 -9.23
N GLU A 492 10.63 13.70 -10.48
CA GLU A 492 11.31 14.62 -11.38
C GLU A 492 11.17 16.07 -10.95
N ASN A 493 9.99 16.43 -10.42
CA ASN A 493 9.69 17.78 -9.98
C ASN A 493 9.61 17.89 -8.45
N GLY A 494 9.59 16.80 -7.70
CA GLY A 494 9.46 16.85 -6.24
C GLY A 494 8.07 17.31 -5.79
N ILE A 495 7.02 16.79 -6.41
CA ILE A 495 5.62 17.13 -6.10
C ILE A 495 4.93 15.90 -5.50
N LEU A 496 4.34 16.08 -4.32
CA LEU A 496 3.56 15.06 -3.62
C LEU A 496 2.08 15.36 -3.78
N TYR A 497 1.35 14.36 -4.26
CA TYR A 497 -0.10 14.36 -4.39
C TYR A 497 -0.71 13.38 -3.38
N PHE A 498 -1.84 13.72 -2.77
CA PHE A 498 -2.59 12.76 -1.97
C PHE A 498 -4.08 13.06 -1.95
N PHE A 499 -4.88 12.03 -1.65
CA PHE A 499 -6.32 12.18 -1.49
C PHE A 499 -6.72 12.58 -0.07
N GLU A 500 -7.56 13.60 0.04
CA GLU A 500 -8.49 13.76 1.17
C GLU A 500 -9.81 13.10 0.79
N LEU A 501 -10.23 12.10 1.55
CA LEU A 501 -11.39 11.28 1.22
C LEU A 501 -12.69 12.02 1.50
N LEU A 502 -13.66 11.93 0.60
CA LEU A 502 -15.04 12.42 0.78
C LEU A 502 -15.15 13.90 1.22
N ALA A 503 -14.23 14.73 0.77
CA ALA A 503 -14.19 16.17 1.07
C ALA A 503 -14.91 17.04 0.02
N ASP A 504 -15.30 16.46 -1.12
CA ASP A 504 -16.12 17.08 -2.15
C ASP A 504 -17.41 16.28 -2.36
N GLY A 505 -18.27 16.29 -1.33
CA GLY A 505 -19.44 15.42 -1.25
C GLY A 505 -19.02 13.95 -1.09
N ASP A 506 -19.39 13.11 -2.04
CA ASP A 506 -18.96 11.71 -2.09
C ASP A 506 -17.61 11.53 -2.81
N LYS A 507 -17.00 12.59 -3.36
CA LYS A 507 -15.68 12.51 -4.02
C LYS A 507 -14.55 12.94 -3.10
N SER A 508 -13.36 12.46 -3.42
CA SER A 508 -12.10 12.90 -2.79
C SER A 508 -11.59 14.20 -3.42
N LEU A 509 -10.80 14.95 -2.65
CA LEU A 509 -9.98 16.08 -3.14
C LEU A 509 -8.53 15.62 -3.31
N VAL A 510 -7.82 16.19 -4.28
CA VAL A 510 -6.37 15.98 -4.41
C VAL A 510 -5.64 17.17 -3.84
N HIS A 511 -4.77 16.93 -2.87
CA HIS A 511 -3.91 17.93 -2.26
C HIS A 511 -2.50 17.83 -2.79
N VAL A 512 -1.80 18.96 -2.80
CA VAL A 512 -0.48 19.09 -3.42
C VAL A 512 0.52 19.74 -2.47
N PHE A 513 1.66 19.07 -2.27
CA PHE A 513 2.86 19.65 -1.65
C PHE A 513 3.99 19.69 -2.67
N LYS A 514 4.82 20.73 -2.59
CA LYS A 514 6.12 20.79 -3.26
C LYS A 514 7.20 20.58 -2.22
N LEU A 515 8.14 19.68 -2.49
CA LEU A 515 9.32 19.52 -1.65
C LEU A 515 10.42 20.50 -2.07
N GLY A 516 10.99 21.19 -1.09
CA GLY A 516 12.12 22.10 -1.26
C GLY A 516 13.45 21.40 -1.00
N SER A 517 14.48 21.80 -1.74
CA SER A 517 15.88 21.43 -1.49
C SER A 517 16.59 22.34 -0.48
N GLY A 518 15.93 23.36 0.08
CA GLY A 518 16.53 24.36 0.97
C GLY A 518 16.27 24.09 2.47
N GLY A 519 17.23 24.23 3.40
CA GLY A 519 18.59 24.72 3.26
C GLY A 519 19.54 24.15 4.33
N SER A 520 20.82 24.07 3.96
CA SER A 520 21.91 24.11 4.93
C SER A 520 21.78 25.41 5.70
N SER A 521 21.75 25.33 7.03
CA SER A 521 21.98 26.49 7.88
C SER A 521 23.40 27.00 7.60
N ASP A 522 23.52 27.92 6.65
CA ASP A 522 24.69 28.81 6.61
C ASP A 522 24.61 29.62 7.91
N ASN A 523 25.37 29.15 8.91
CA ASN A 523 25.71 29.93 10.07
C ASN A 523 26.49 31.14 9.54
N GLY A 524 25.77 32.21 9.26
CA GLY A 524 26.33 33.54 9.10
C GLY A 524 27.08 33.87 10.37
N SER A 525 28.40 33.70 10.33
CA SER A 525 29.32 34.34 11.25
C SER A 525 29.26 35.85 11.00
N GLY A 526 28.21 36.49 11.53
CA GLY A 526 28.14 37.93 11.69
C GLY A 526 29.05 38.30 12.84
N SER A 527 30.31 38.59 12.49
CA SER A 527 31.27 39.22 13.39
C SER A 527 30.69 40.52 13.94
N ASP A 528 30.77 40.67 15.25
CA ASP A 528 30.66 41.95 15.95
C ASP A 528 31.58 42.97 15.28
N ASP A 529 31.01 44.05 14.74
CA ASP A 529 31.75 45.29 14.58
C ASP A 529 30.91 46.46 15.09
N THR A 530 31.44 47.06 16.15
CA THR A 530 30.87 48.21 16.85
C THR A 530 31.56 49.45 16.31
N GLY A 531 30.86 50.25 15.51
CA GLY A 531 31.43 51.41 14.84
C GLY A 531 30.48 52.61 14.86
N SER A 532 30.75 53.53 15.77
CA SER A 532 30.07 54.79 16.03
C SER A 532 30.08 55.79 14.85
N GLY A 533 29.03 56.61 14.80
CA GLY A 533 29.19 58.08 14.79
C GLY A 533 29.17 58.83 13.46
N ASP A 534 28.37 59.90 13.47
CA ASP A 534 28.47 61.15 12.70
C ASP A 534 28.08 61.10 11.21
N ASP A 535 27.54 62.12 10.55
CA ASP A 535 26.89 63.41 10.86
C ASP A 535 26.49 63.97 9.46
N SER A 536 25.50 64.85 9.42
CA SER A 536 25.30 65.95 8.45
C SER A 536 24.71 65.71 7.03
N GLY A 537 23.72 66.56 6.71
CA GLY A 537 23.48 67.14 5.37
C GLY A 537 22.11 66.80 4.75
N THR A 538 21.03 67.56 4.97
CA THR A 538 20.55 68.79 4.28
C THR A 538 20.15 68.66 2.80
N GLY A 539 18.94 69.14 2.49
CA GLY A 539 18.42 69.47 1.14
C GLY A 539 17.06 68.79 0.90
N ASP A 540 15.92 69.41 1.25
CA ASP A 540 15.18 70.47 0.53
C ASP A 540 14.59 70.04 -0.83
N ASP A 541 13.27 70.23 -0.93
CA ASP A 541 12.46 70.66 -2.09
C ASP A 541 11.22 69.77 -2.45
N ASP A 542 10.08 70.33 -2.03
CA ASP A 542 8.93 70.78 -2.84
C ASP A 542 7.87 69.84 -3.45
N GLY A 543 6.62 70.20 -3.14
CA GLY A 543 5.47 70.18 -4.04
C GLY A 543 4.40 69.12 -3.71
N ALA A 544 3.36 69.43 -2.93
CA ALA A 544 2.05 69.97 -3.38
C ALA A 544 1.33 69.04 -4.39
N SER A 545 0.04 68.73 -4.36
CA SER A 545 -1.20 69.13 -3.65
C SER A 545 -2.26 68.21 -4.30
N GLY A 546 -3.24 67.65 -3.61
CA GLY A 546 -4.45 68.35 -3.18
C GLY A 546 -5.66 67.47 -3.43
N ASP A 547 -6.66 67.67 -2.59
CA ASP A 547 -7.91 66.95 -2.42
C ASP A 547 -8.87 67.04 -3.63
N ASP A 548 -9.85 66.14 -3.74
CA ASP A 548 -11.24 66.42 -3.31
C ASP A 548 -12.27 65.42 -3.92
N SER A 549 -13.31 65.25 -3.12
CA SER A 549 -14.57 64.51 -3.14
C SER A 549 -15.42 64.44 -4.43
N GLY A 550 -16.39 63.50 -4.43
CA GLY A 550 -17.52 63.52 -5.35
C GLY A 550 -18.43 62.29 -5.29
N SER A 551 -19.42 62.35 -4.42
CA SER A 551 -20.59 61.47 -4.24
C SER A 551 -21.57 61.44 -5.42
N GLY A 552 -22.39 60.38 -5.52
CA GLY A 552 -23.61 60.36 -6.34
C GLY A 552 -24.37 59.04 -6.25
N ASP A 553 -25.44 59.05 -5.43
CA ASP A 553 -26.52 58.07 -5.34
C ASP A 553 -27.37 58.03 -6.63
N ASP A 554 -28.06 56.91 -6.89
CA ASP A 554 -29.43 56.86 -7.46
C ASP A 554 -29.95 55.40 -7.53
N ASP A 555 -30.79 55.06 -6.56
CA ASP A 555 -32.18 54.58 -6.65
C ASP A 555 -32.64 53.64 -7.80
N GLY A 556 -33.31 52.54 -7.41
CA GLY A 556 -34.10 51.72 -8.32
C GLY A 556 -34.78 50.51 -7.68
N SER A 557 -35.80 50.76 -6.87
CA SER A 557 -36.76 49.82 -6.28
C SER A 557 -37.66 49.12 -7.32
N GLY A 558 -38.19 47.94 -6.97
CA GLY A 558 -39.23 47.26 -7.74
C GLY A 558 -39.65 45.92 -7.11
N ASP A 559 -40.64 46.00 -6.24
CA ASP A 559 -41.41 44.92 -5.64
C ASP A 559 -42.04 43.97 -6.68
N ASP A 560 -42.24 42.70 -6.33
CA ASP A 560 -43.59 42.09 -6.32
C ASP A 560 -43.60 40.69 -5.71
N ALA A 561 -44.58 40.49 -4.82
CA ALA A 561 -44.90 39.28 -4.10
C ALA A 561 -46.12 38.57 -4.71
N ASN A 562 -46.33 37.32 -4.26
CA ASN A 562 -47.52 36.46 -4.37
C ASN A 562 -47.67 35.67 -5.69
N ASP A 563 -47.78 34.34 -5.59
CA ASP A 563 -49.09 33.70 -5.41
C ASP A 563 -48.97 32.22 -5.01
N GLU A 564 -49.94 31.78 -4.22
CA GLU A 564 -50.19 30.41 -3.76
C GLU A 564 -50.77 29.53 -4.87
N GLY A 565 -50.75 28.19 -4.70
CA GLY A 565 -51.72 27.35 -5.41
C GLY A 565 -51.29 25.91 -5.70
N SER A 566 -51.82 25.01 -4.89
CA SER A 566 -51.84 23.54 -5.01
C SER A 566 -52.24 22.97 -6.39
N GLU A 567 -51.70 21.80 -6.77
CA GLU A 567 -52.47 20.54 -6.85
C GLU A 567 -51.62 19.31 -7.28
N THR A 568 -52.14 18.17 -6.85
CA THR A 568 -51.64 16.79 -6.88
C THR A 568 -51.58 16.12 -8.25
N THR A 569 -50.62 15.21 -8.48
CA THR A 569 -50.76 13.90 -9.19
C THR A 569 -49.47 13.09 -8.97
N SER A 570 -49.45 12.07 -8.10
CA SER A 570 -49.62 10.63 -8.38
C SER A 570 -48.82 10.03 -9.54
N GLY A 571 -47.89 9.12 -9.21
CA GLY A 571 -47.21 8.17 -10.12
C GLY A 571 -45.70 8.18 -9.88
N GLY A 572 -45.07 7.25 -9.14
CA GLY A 572 -45.12 5.81 -9.35
C GLY A 572 -43.89 5.39 -10.15
N GLY A 573 -42.74 5.19 -9.50
CA GLY A 573 -41.49 4.74 -10.16
C GLY A 573 -40.49 4.25 -9.12
N SER A 574 -40.02 3.02 -9.31
CA SER A 574 -39.34 2.18 -8.32
C SER A 574 -37.94 2.66 -7.93
N GLY A 575 -37.74 3.00 -6.65
CA GLY A 575 -36.42 3.07 -6.04
C GLY A 575 -35.96 1.66 -5.62
N GLY A 576 -35.04 1.07 -6.38
CA GLY A 576 -34.35 -0.15 -6.01
C GLY A 576 -33.27 0.15 -4.97
N GLY A 577 -33.62 0.08 -3.69
CA GLY A 577 -32.65 0.08 -2.60
C GLY A 577 -31.91 -1.27 -2.55
N CYS A 578 -30.63 -1.26 -2.88
CA CYS A 578 -29.77 -2.44 -2.79
C CYS A 578 -29.34 -2.65 -1.32
N PHE A 579 -30.03 -3.56 -0.64
CA PHE A 579 -29.70 -4.03 0.70
C PHE A 579 -28.43 -4.89 0.67
N ILE A 580 -27.39 -4.48 1.41
CA ILE A 580 -26.31 -5.38 1.82
C ILE A 580 -26.81 -6.19 3.01
N ARG A 581 -27.09 -7.47 2.78
CA ARG A 581 -27.35 -8.46 3.81
C ARG A 581 -26.05 -9.21 4.06
N ALA A 582 -25.36 -8.87 5.15
CA ALA A 582 -24.25 -9.67 5.65
C ALA A 582 -24.75 -11.10 5.91
N LEU A 583 -24.16 -12.07 5.22
CA LEU A 583 -24.39 -13.50 5.47
C LEU A 583 -23.37 -13.97 6.51
N ARG A 584 -23.89 -14.88 7.34
CA ARG A 584 -23.38 -15.38 8.63
C ARG A 584 -22.09 -16.19 8.55
#